data_AF-A0A954FTP3-F1
#
_entry.id   AF-A0A954FTP3-F1
#
_cell.length_a   1.000
_cell.length_b   1.000
_cell.length_c   1.000
_cell.angle_alpha   90.00
_cell.angle_beta   90.00
_cell.angle_gamma   90.00
#
_symmetry.space_group_name_H-M   'P 1'
#
loop_
_entity.id
_entity.type
_entity.pdbx_description
1 polymer ?
#
loop_
_entity_poly.entity_id
_entity_poly.type
_entity_poly.pdbx_seq_one_letter_code
_entity_poly.pdbx_strand_id
1 'polypeptide(L)'
;MSVLNRNLIMTSQQPQLTPEQRIRVMLIIWLALIMGVVTFGVIVGIIGQNNAPGDDLPVITYTGLAMAALMLVLRTFVPELVGRNLFRQTMEKVKAENNLDEEQILGTYYQIFTTRMIIGLALLEGAAMLNLVAFLVENQMLSFVPVGILLLVMMASMPTKSKLDGWIRNQMENYNLEHQN
;
A
#
# COMPACT_ATOMS: atom_id res chain seq x y z
N MET A 1 -17.46 35.18 43.45
CA MET A 1 -17.97 33.81 43.28
C MET A 1 -17.82 33.43 41.82
N SER A 2 -16.71 32.78 41.45
CA SER A 2 -16.48 32.24 40.10
C SER A 2 -15.61 30.99 40.25
N VAL A 3 -16.28 29.90 40.61
CA VAL A 3 -15.71 28.56 40.68
C VAL A 3 -16.83 27.67 40.16
N LEU A 4 -16.92 27.44 38.86
CA LEU A 4 -17.81 26.43 38.24
C LEU A 4 -17.54 26.38 36.72
N ASN A 5 -16.36 25.92 36.30
CA ASN A 5 -16.20 25.28 34.97
C ASN A 5 -14.87 24.50 34.86
N ARG A 6 -14.66 23.56 35.77
CA ARG A 6 -13.59 22.56 35.69
C ARG A 6 -14.31 21.21 35.73
N ASN A 7 -13.94 20.27 34.85
CA ASN A 7 -14.57 18.95 34.58
C ASN A 7 -15.64 19.07 33.47
N LEU A 8 -15.50 18.51 32.26
CA LEU A 8 -15.14 17.13 31.91
C LEU A 8 -14.48 17.12 30.52
N ILE A 9 -13.16 16.97 30.43
CA ILE A 9 -12.55 16.39 29.23
C ILE A 9 -12.57 14.89 29.48
N MET A 10 -13.70 14.23 29.16
CA MET A 10 -13.66 12.79 28.94
C MET A 10 -12.88 12.60 27.65
N THR A 11 -11.56 12.43 27.75
CA THR A 11 -10.76 11.81 26.70
C THR A 11 -11.31 10.40 26.57
N SER A 12 -12.30 10.21 25.69
CA SER A 12 -12.71 8.89 25.23
C SER A 12 -11.49 8.31 24.53
N GLN A 13 -10.64 7.61 25.29
CA GLN A 13 -9.57 6.82 24.72
C GLN A 13 -10.24 5.89 23.72
N GLN A 14 -10.00 6.15 22.44
CA GLN A 14 -10.63 5.36 21.40
C GLN A 14 -10.18 3.91 21.60
N PRO A 15 -11.11 2.94 21.51
CA PRO A 15 -10.77 1.53 21.69
C PRO A 15 -9.57 1.18 20.82
N GLN A 16 -8.46 0.77 21.44
CA GLN A 16 -7.27 0.37 20.70
C GLN A 16 -7.58 -0.92 19.94
N LEU A 17 -7.31 -0.94 18.64
CA LEU A 17 -7.54 -2.13 17.82
C LEU A 17 -6.58 -3.24 18.22
N THR A 18 -7.11 -4.44 18.41
CA THR A 18 -6.30 -5.62 18.70
C THR A 18 -5.38 -5.93 17.50
N PRO A 19 -4.22 -6.57 17.71
CA PRO A 19 -3.32 -6.96 16.63
C PRO A 19 -4.02 -7.76 15.51
N GLU A 20 -4.95 -8.65 15.88
CA GLU A 20 -5.73 -9.41 14.91
C GLU A 20 -6.66 -8.54 14.08
N GLN A 21 -7.32 -7.56 14.69
CA GLN A 21 -8.18 -6.61 13.97
C GLN A 21 -7.37 -5.79 12.96
N ARG A 22 -6.16 -5.36 13.34
CA ARG A 22 -5.26 -4.62 12.43
C ARG A 22 -4.88 -5.44 11.20
N ILE A 23 -4.57 -6.73 11.39
CA ILE A 23 -4.27 -7.64 10.27
C ILE A 23 -5.50 -7.83 9.37
N ARG A 24 -6.70 -7.96 9.95
CA ARG A 24 -7.94 -8.04 9.17
C ARG A 24 -8.17 -6.78 8.34
N VAL A 25 -7.92 -5.59 8.90
CA VAL A 25 -8.01 -4.33 8.16
C VAL A 25 -7.02 -4.31 6.99
N MET A 26 -5.76 -4.71 7.19
CA MET A 26 -4.79 -4.81 6.10
C MET A 26 -5.25 -5.77 4.99
N LEU A 27 -5.82 -6.92 5.35
CA LEU A 27 -6.36 -7.88 4.39
C LEU A 27 -7.54 -7.31 3.59
N ILE A 28 -8.45 -6.58 4.25
CA ILE A 28 -9.59 -5.92 3.57
C ILE A 28 -9.08 -4.91 2.54
N ILE A 29 -8.11 -4.07 2.92
CA ILE A 29 -7.52 -3.06 2.02
C ILE A 29 -6.82 -3.74 0.84
N TRP A 30 -6.02 -4.78 1.11
CA TRP A 30 -5.34 -5.54 0.06
C TRP A 30 -6.32 -6.21 -0.92
N LEU A 31 -7.39 -6.83 -0.41
CA LEU A 31 -8.44 -7.41 -1.25
C LEU A 31 -9.17 -6.33 -2.07
N ALA A 32 -9.49 -5.18 -1.47
CA ALA A 32 -10.20 -4.10 -2.14
C ALA A 32 -9.43 -3.57 -3.36
N LEU A 33 -8.11 -3.38 -3.23
CA LEU A 33 -7.26 -2.92 -4.34
C LEU A 33 -7.18 -3.94 -5.48
N ILE A 34 -7.08 -5.24 -5.16
CA ILE A 34 -7.11 -6.30 -6.18
C ILE A 34 -8.46 -6.35 -6.87
N MET A 35 -9.55 -6.31 -6.10
CA MET A 35 -10.92 -6.36 -6.63
C MET A 35 -11.24 -5.18 -7.53
N GLY A 36 -10.67 -3.99 -7.26
CA GLY A 36 -10.78 -2.83 -8.14
C GLY A 36 -10.25 -3.13 -9.55
N VAL A 37 -9.02 -3.63 -9.65
CA VAL A 37 -8.39 -3.98 -10.94
C VAL A 37 -9.15 -5.11 -11.64
N VAL A 38 -9.55 -6.16 -10.91
CA VAL A 38 -10.29 -7.30 -11.47
C VAL A 38 -11.63 -6.86 -12.03
N THR A 39 -12.40 -6.09 -11.26
CA THR A 39 -13.74 -5.63 -11.67
C THR A 39 -13.64 -4.72 -12.89
N PHE A 40 -12.69 -3.78 -12.88
CA PHE A 40 -12.46 -2.91 -14.03
C PHE A 40 -12.01 -3.71 -15.26
N GLY A 41 -11.12 -4.69 -15.08
CA GLY A 41 -10.67 -5.57 -16.15
C GLY A 41 -11.79 -6.38 -16.79
N VAL A 42 -12.73 -6.89 -15.99
CA VAL A 42 -13.93 -7.58 -16.50
C VAL A 42 -14.81 -6.62 -17.32
N ILE A 43 -15.07 -5.42 -16.80
CA ILE A 43 -15.90 -4.41 -17.50
C ILE A 43 -15.28 -4.06 -18.85
N VAL A 44 -13.99 -3.69 -18.87
CA VAL A 44 -13.31 -3.34 -20.11
C VAL A 44 -13.23 -4.54 -21.05
N GLY A 45 -12.98 -5.75 -20.53
CA GLY A 45 -12.98 -6.98 -21.32
C GLY A 45 -14.30 -7.22 -22.07
N ILE A 46 -15.44 -7.00 -21.42
CA ILE A 46 -16.76 -7.14 -22.04
C ILE A 46 -16.99 -6.06 -23.10
N ILE A 47 -16.61 -4.81 -22.81
CA ILE A 47 -16.78 -3.69 -23.75
C ILE A 47 -15.89 -3.87 -24.99
N GLY A 48 -14.66 -4.36 -24.83
CA GLY A 48 -13.67 -4.50 -25.91
C GLY A 48 -13.94 -5.65 -26.89
N GLN A 49 -14.70 -6.68 -26.51
CA GLN A 49 -14.91 -7.89 -27.33
C GLN A 49 -15.49 -7.63 -28.73
N ASN A 50 -16.23 -6.53 -28.93
CA ASN A 50 -16.89 -6.23 -30.19
C ASN A 50 -16.12 -5.23 -31.06
N ASN A 51 -14.99 -4.71 -30.57
CA ASN A 51 -14.17 -3.78 -31.34
C ASN A 51 -13.10 -4.56 -32.10
N ALA A 52 -12.72 -4.10 -33.29
CA ALA A 52 -11.49 -4.56 -33.94
C ALA A 52 -10.32 -3.70 -33.42
N PRO A 53 -9.10 -4.25 -33.34
CA PRO A 53 -7.91 -3.42 -33.11
C PRO A 53 -7.81 -2.36 -34.23
N GLY A 54 -7.45 -1.13 -33.88
CA GLY A 54 -7.18 -0.11 -34.88
C GLY A 54 -5.93 -0.44 -35.70
N ASP A 55 -5.85 0.08 -36.93
CA ASP A 55 -4.68 -0.07 -37.81
C ASP A 55 -3.52 0.86 -37.40
N ASP A 56 -3.77 1.84 -36.54
CA ASP A 56 -2.77 2.78 -36.06
C ASP A 56 -1.79 2.13 -35.07
N LEU A 57 -0.59 2.71 -34.97
CA LEU A 57 0.41 2.31 -33.98
C LEU A 57 -0.15 2.47 -32.56
N PRO A 58 -0.14 1.41 -31.71
CA PRO A 58 -0.78 1.43 -30.39
C PRO A 58 0.13 2.09 -29.33
N VAL A 59 0.26 3.41 -29.43
CA VAL A 59 1.15 4.24 -28.59
C VAL A 59 0.80 4.12 -27.11
N ILE A 60 -0.49 4.05 -26.76
CA ILE A 60 -0.95 3.99 -25.36
C ILE A 60 -0.61 2.62 -24.78
N THR A 61 -0.76 1.53 -25.54
CA THR A 61 -0.36 0.18 -25.14
C THR A 61 1.13 0.12 -24.81
N TYR A 62 2.00 0.61 -25.70
CA TYR A 62 3.45 0.62 -25.42
C TYR A 62 3.82 1.49 -24.21
N THR A 63 3.16 2.63 -24.05
CA THR A 63 3.32 3.49 -22.86
C THR A 63 2.88 2.75 -21.60
N GLY A 64 1.75 2.04 -21.65
CA GLY A 64 1.24 1.21 -20.56
C GLY A 64 2.21 0.11 -20.14
N LEU A 65 2.81 -0.59 -21.11
CA LEU A 65 3.85 -1.60 -20.84
C LEU A 65 5.08 -0.99 -20.17
N ALA A 66 5.57 0.14 -20.70
CA ALA A 66 6.73 0.84 -20.13
C ALA A 66 6.45 1.31 -18.69
N MET A 67 5.25 1.85 -18.45
CA MET A 67 4.81 2.27 -17.12
C MET A 67 4.66 1.09 -16.17
N ALA A 68 4.15 -0.06 -16.62
CA ALA A 68 4.09 -1.28 -15.80
C ALA A 68 5.46 -1.76 -15.37
N ALA A 69 6.43 -1.79 -16.30
CA ALA A 69 7.81 -2.14 -15.97
C ALA A 69 8.44 -1.15 -14.97
N LEU A 70 8.26 0.15 -15.20
CA LEU A 70 8.75 1.20 -14.29
C LEU A 70 8.14 1.07 -12.89
N MET A 71 6.82 0.90 -12.80
CA MET A 71 6.12 0.80 -11.51
C MET A 71 6.50 -0.48 -10.75
N LEU A 72 6.76 -1.59 -11.46
CA LEU A 72 7.29 -2.81 -10.85
C LEU A 72 8.64 -2.58 -10.16
N VAL A 73 9.50 -1.74 -10.75
CA VAL A 73 10.79 -1.34 -10.15
C VAL A 73 10.57 -0.34 -9.02
N LEU A 74 9.77 0.71 -9.22
CA LEU A 74 9.53 1.72 -8.19
C LEU A 74 8.90 1.13 -6.92
N ARG A 75 8.08 0.08 -7.04
CA ARG A 75 7.48 -0.59 -5.88
C ARG A 75 8.52 -1.13 -4.89
N THR A 76 9.75 -1.44 -5.31
CA THR A 76 10.77 -1.98 -4.39
C THR A 76 11.43 -0.88 -3.58
N PHE A 77 11.46 0.35 -4.09
CA PHE A 77 12.18 1.46 -3.47
C PHE A 77 11.24 2.41 -2.71
N VAL A 78 10.12 2.82 -3.33
CA VAL A 78 9.24 3.86 -2.78
C VAL A 78 8.63 3.46 -1.43
N PRO A 79 8.02 2.26 -1.28
CA PRO A 79 7.45 1.85 0.00
C PRO A 79 8.51 1.72 1.10
N GLU A 80 9.71 1.26 0.75
CA GLU A 80 10.82 1.12 1.71
C GLU A 80 11.32 2.48 2.19
N LEU A 81 11.47 3.44 1.28
CA LEU A 81 11.89 4.79 1.61
C LEU A 81 10.89 5.47 2.56
N VAL A 82 9.58 5.37 2.25
CA VAL A 82 8.53 5.94 3.10
C VAL A 82 8.48 5.23 4.46
N GLY A 83 8.54 3.89 4.47
CA GLY A 83 8.53 3.11 5.70
C GLY A 83 9.68 3.48 6.65
N ARG A 84 10.90 3.59 6.11
CA ARG A 84 12.09 3.99 6.88
C ARG A 84 11.97 5.42 7.43
N ASN A 85 11.50 6.36 6.61
CA ASN A 85 11.35 7.76 7.04
C ASN A 85 10.33 7.88 8.17
N LEU A 86 9.15 7.25 8.02
CA LEU A 86 8.12 7.25 9.07
C LEU A 86 8.62 6.56 10.35
N PHE A 87 9.34 5.44 10.21
CA PHE A 87 9.91 4.72 11.36
C PHE A 87 10.90 5.58 12.15
N ARG A 88 11.84 6.25 11.47
CA ARG A 88 12.81 7.16 12.12
C ARG A 88 12.11 8.29 12.88
N GLN A 89 11.13 8.93 12.24
CA GLN A 89 10.33 9.99 12.89
C GLN A 89 9.60 9.49 14.14
N THR A 90 9.07 8.27 14.11
CA THR A 90 8.44 7.65 15.29
C THR A 90 9.47 7.38 16.39
N MET A 91 10.64 6.83 16.06
CA MET A 91 11.66 6.53 17.08
C MET A 91 12.23 7.79 17.73
N GLU A 92 12.38 8.88 16.99
CA GLU A 92 12.78 10.18 17.54
C GLU A 92 11.74 10.71 18.54
N LYS A 93 10.45 10.60 18.21
CA LYS A 93 9.36 10.98 19.13
C LYS A 93 9.34 10.11 20.38
N VAL A 94 9.52 8.79 20.24
CA VAL A 94 9.58 7.85 21.38
C VAL A 94 10.73 8.23 22.33
N LYS A 95 11.91 8.53 21.79
CA LYS A 95 13.06 8.98 22.59
C LYS A 95 12.80 10.31 23.31
N ALA A 96 12.12 11.24 22.65
CA ALA A 96 11.82 12.55 23.22
C ALA A 96 10.76 12.49 24.34
N GLU A 97 9.74 11.64 24.18
CA GLU A 97 8.59 11.56 25.08
C GLU A 97 8.81 10.60 26.25
N ASN A 98 9.82 9.74 26.20
CA ASN A 98 10.38 8.88 27.27
C ASN A 98 9.36 8.09 28.14
N ASN A 99 8.10 8.02 27.71
CA ASN A 99 6.98 7.48 28.48
C ASN A 99 5.86 6.93 27.57
N LEU A 100 6.21 6.51 26.35
CA LEU A 100 5.26 5.84 25.48
C LEU A 100 5.09 4.39 25.93
N ASP A 101 3.83 3.99 26.06
CA ASP A 101 3.45 2.62 26.37
C ASP A 101 3.84 1.69 25.19
N GLU A 102 4.26 0.47 25.50
CA GLU A 102 4.70 -0.53 24.52
C GLU A 102 3.58 -0.80 23.49
N GLU A 103 2.32 -0.80 23.94
CA GLU A 103 1.15 -0.99 23.07
C GLU A 103 1.03 0.14 22.02
N GLN A 104 1.32 1.39 22.39
CA GLN A 104 1.25 2.54 21.48
C GLN A 104 2.35 2.49 20.42
N ILE A 105 3.56 2.06 20.82
CA ILE A 105 4.69 1.88 19.92
C ILE A 105 4.36 0.81 18.88
N LEU A 106 3.87 -0.35 19.34
CA LEU A 106 3.43 -1.43 18.46
C LEU A 106 2.34 -0.94 17.49
N GLY A 107 1.32 -0.25 18.00
CA GLY A 107 0.25 0.33 17.19
C GLY A 107 0.75 1.23 16.06
N THR A 108 1.81 2.00 16.33
CA THR A 108 2.46 2.87 15.34
C THR A 108 3.19 2.06 14.28
N TYR A 109 3.89 0.98 14.65
CA TYR A 109 4.55 0.11 13.67
C TYR A 109 3.56 -0.57 12.71
N TYR A 110 2.40 -1.01 13.22
CA TYR A 110 1.31 -1.51 12.37
C TYR A 110 0.85 -0.47 11.35
N GLN A 111 0.71 0.79 11.77
CA GLN A 111 0.28 1.88 10.90
C GLN A 111 1.32 2.15 9.80
N ILE A 112 2.60 2.23 10.15
CA ILE A 112 3.68 2.46 9.18
C ILE A 112 3.73 1.33 8.15
N PHE A 113 3.64 0.07 8.60
CA PHE A 113 3.61 -1.07 7.70
C PHE A 113 2.39 -1.06 6.78
N THR A 114 1.22 -0.69 7.30
CA THR A 114 -0.02 -0.55 6.51
C THR A 114 0.14 0.52 5.43
N THR A 115 0.68 1.70 5.78
CA THR A 115 0.94 2.78 4.82
C THR A 115 1.93 2.34 3.73
N ARG A 116 3.03 1.68 4.11
CA ARG A 116 4.00 1.10 3.17
C ARG A 116 3.34 0.13 2.20
N MET A 117 2.51 -0.79 2.71
CA MET A 117 1.78 -1.76 1.89
C MET A 117 0.84 -1.06 0.90
N ILE A 118 0.03 -0.10 1.36
CA ILE A 118 -0.91 0.65 0.51
C ILE A 118 -0.17 1.34 -0.63
N ILE A 119 0.92 2.04 -0.33
CA ILE A 119 1.71 2.74 -1.36
C ILE A 119 2.27 1.74 -2.39
N GLY A 120 2.81 0.60 -1.92
CA GLY A 120 3.32 -0.43 -2.83
C GLY A 120 2.25 -1.03 -3.74
N LEU A 121 1.05 -1.29 -3.21
CA LEU A 121 -0.06 -1.82 -4.00
C LEU A 121 -0.65 -0.77 -4.95
N ALA A 122 -0.76 0.49 -4.53
CA ALA A 122 -1.28 1.59 -5.35
C ALA A 122 -0.42 1.84 -6.60
N LEU A 123 0.91 1.70 -6.51
CA LEU A 123 1.81 1.79 -7.66
C LEU A 123 1.50 0.68 -8.70
N LEU A 124 1.23 -0.53 -8.23
CA LEU A 124 0.88 -1.67 -9.11
C LEU A 124 -0.52 -1.54 -9.70
N GLU A 125 -1.49 -1.15 -8.86
CA GLU A 125 -2.86 -0.89 -9.27
C GLU A 125 -2.92 0.19 -10.34
N GLY A 126 -2.25 1.33 -10.13
CA GLY A 126 -2.23 2.43 -11.10
C GLY A 126 -1.68 2.00 -12.46
N ALA A 127 -0.60 1.21 -12.48
CA ALA A 127 -0.06 0.65 -13.71
C ALA A 127 -1.01 -0.36 -14.38
N ALA A 128 -1.69 -1.20 -13.59
CA ALA A 128 -2.65 -2.17 -14.13
C ALA A 128 -3.87 -1.44 -14.73
N MET A 129 -4.41 -0.43 -14.03
CA MET A 129 -5.50 0.39 -14.51
C MET A 129 -5.14 1.13 -15.81
N LEU A 130 -3.93 1.68 -15.90
CA LEU A 130 -3.47 2.33 -17.14
C LEU A 130 -3.46 1.37 -18.34
N ASN A 131 -3.00 0.13 -18.14
CA ASN A 131 -3.02 -0.88 -19.20
C ASN A 131 -4.44 -1.32 -19.56
N LEU A 132 -5.36 -1.39 -18.60
CA LEU A 132 -6.77 -1.62 -18.89
C LEU A 132 -7.39 -0.46 -19.68
N VAL A 133 -7.02 0.79 -19.40
CA VAL A 133 -7.40 1.95 -20.23
C VAL A 133 -6.81 1.85 -21.63
N ALA A 134 -5.54 1.43 -21.77
CA ALA A 134 -4.93 1.21 -23.07
C ALA A 134 -5.71 0.19 -23.91
N PHE A 135 -6.14 -0.92 -23.28
CA PHE A 135 -7.02 -1.89 -23.92
C PHE A 135 -8.37 -1.29 -24.31
N LEU A 136 -9.00 -0.48 -23.45
CA LEU A 136 -10.28 0.17 -23.78
C LEU A 136 -10.19 1.06 -25.03
N VAL A 137 -9.07 1.77 -25.19
CA VAL A 137 -8.89 2.76 -26.26
C VAL A 137 -8.41 2.12 -27.57
N GLU A 138 -7.43 1.21 -27.50
CA GLU A 138 -6.76 0.67 -28.69
C GLU A 138 -7.17 -0.78 -29.00
N ASN A 139 -7.89 -1.43 -28.07
CA ASN A 139 -8.35 -2.81 -28.16
C ASN A 139 -7.23 -3.84 -28.44
N GLN A 140 -6.02 -3.53 -27.97
CA GLN A 140 -4.86 -4.40 -28.11
C GLN A 140 -4.78 -5.39 -26.94
N MET A 141 -4.97 -6.67 -27.24
CA MET A 141 -4.95 -7.75 -26.24
C MET A 141 -3.62 -7.83 -25.47
N LEU A 142 -2.53 -7.34 -26.06
CA LEU A 142 -1.21 -7.25 -25.41
C LEU A 142 -1.25 -6.47 -24.09
N SER A 143 -2.17 -5.51 -23.95
CA SER A 143 -2.35 -4.72 -22.72
C SER A 143 -2.79 -5.56 -21.50
N PHE A 144 -3.38 -6.74 -21.70
CA PHE A 144 -3.73 -7.64 -20.57
C PHE A 144 -2.52 -8.36 -19.96
N VAL A 145 -1.44 -8.52 -20.72
CA VAL A 145 -0.23 -9.22 -20.24
C VAL A 145 0.35 -8.53 -18.99
N PRO A 146 0.68 -7.23 -19.00
CA PRO A 146 1.15 -6.55 -17.80
C PRO A 146 0.12 -6.55 -16.68
N VAL A 147 -1.19 -6.44 -16.97
CA VAL A 147 -2.25 -6.50 -15.95
C VAL A 147 -2.21 -7.83 -15.19
N GLY A 148 -2.10 -8.96 -15.90
CA GLY A 148 -1.99 -10.28 -15.29
C GLY A 148 -0.76 -10.42 -14.41
N ILE A 149 0.41 -9.95 -14.88
CA ILE A 149 1.66 -9.97 -14.11
C ILE A 149 1.53 -9.10 -12.84
N LEU A 150 1.02 -7.88 -12.97
CA LEU A 150 0.84 -6.97 -11.85
C LEU A 150 -0.13 -7.54 -10.81
N LEU A 151 -1.25 -8.14 -11.24
CA LEU A 151 -2.19 -8.84 -10.36
C LEU A 151 -1.53 -10.01 -9.61
N LEU A 152 -0.71 -10.83 -10.28
CA LEU A 152 0.04 -11.90 -9.62
C LEU A 152 0.98 -11.36 -8.54
N VAL A 153 1.66 -10.24 -8.83
CA VAL A 153 2.53 -9.57 -7.84
C VAL A 153 1.72 -9.00 -6.68
N MET A 154 0.56 -8.38 -6.93
CA MET A 154 -0.34 -7.92 -5.88
C MET A 154 -0.80 -9.09 -5.01
N MET A 155 -1.16 -10.23 -5.62
CA MET A 155 -1.56 -11.44 -4.90
C MET A 155 -0.42 -11.99 -4.02
N ALA A 156 0.81 -12.03 -4.53
CA ALA A 156 2.00 -12.43 -3.76
C ALA A 156 2.32 -11.47 -2.59
N SER A 157 1.80 -10.24 -2.64
CA SER A 157 2.01 -9.21 -1.63
C SER A 157 1.08 -9.30 -0.42
N MET A 158 0.36 -10.42 -0.24
CA MET A 158 -0.54 -10.67 0.88
C MET A 158 0.07 -10.28 2.24
N PRO A 159 -0.63 -9.48 3.06
CA PRO A 159 -0.17 -9.11 4.40
C PRO A 159 -0.30 -10.31 5.34
N THR A 160 0.81 -10.74 5.94
CA THR A 160 0.84 -11.81 6.93
C THR A 160 1.54 -11.32 8.19
N LYS A 161 1.17 -11.89 9.35
CA LYS A 161 1.81 -11.58 10.63
C LYS A 161 3.33 -11.74 10.55
N SER A 162 3.79 -12.83 9.92
CA SER A 162 5.23 -13.11 9.77
C SER A 162 5.97 -12.04 8.97
N LYS A 163 5.35 -11.47 7.92
CA LYS A 163 5.97 -10.39 7.12
C LYS A 163 6.08 -9.11 7.93
N LEU A 164 5.06 -8.80 8.74
CA LEU A 164 5.09 -7.65 9.65
C LEU A 164 6.19 -7.80 10.70
N ASP A 165 6.20 -8.92 11.43
CA ASP A 165 7.18 -9.16 12.49
C ASP A 165 8.62 -9.14 11.95
N GLY A 166 8.82 -9.73 10.76
CA GLY A 166 10.11 -9.69 10.06
C GLY A 166 10.52 -8.28 9.68
N TRP A 167 9.59 -7.47 9.18
CA TRP A 167 9.87 -6.07 8.85
C TRP A 167 10.21 -5.23 10.09
N ILE A 168 9.45 -5.36 11.19
CA ILE A 168 9.71 -4.63 12.44
C ILE A 168 11.11 -4.96 12.97
N ARG A 169 11.48 -6.24 13.00
CA ARG A 169 12.83 -6.67 13.42
C ARG A 169 13.92 -6.04 12.57
N ASN A 170 13.78 -6.06 11.24
CA ASN A 170 14.77 -5.46 10.34
C ASN A 170 14.90 -3.94 10.56
N GLN A 171 13.81 -3.22 10.84
CA GLN A 171 13.88 -1.78 11.10
C GLN A 171 14.56 -1.48 12.44
N MET A 172 14.26 -2.26 13.49
CA MET A 172 14.91 -2.12 14.80
C MET A 172 16.41 -2.41 14.73
N GLU A 173 16.80 -3.46 14.00
CA GLU A 173 18.21 -3.80 13.77
C GLU A 173 18.95 -2.67 13.05
N ASN A 174 18.40 -2.19 11.93
CA ASN A 174 18.98 -1.07 11.18
C ASN A 174 19.09 0.20 12.03
N TYR A 175 18.08 0.50 12.85
CA TYR A 175 18.10 1.68 13.73
C TYR A 175 19.17 1.59 14.82
N ASN A 176 19.35 0.42 15.42
CA ASN A 176 20.38 0.20 16.44
C ASN A 176 21.78 0.33 15.85
N LEU A 177 22.02 -0.22 14.65
CA LEU A 177 23.31 -0.08 13.96
C LEU A 177 23.65 1.39 13.64
N GLU A 178 22.65 2.21 13.30
CA GLU A 178 22.83 3.65 13.05
C GLU A 178 23.20 4.47 14.30
N HIS A 179 22.92 3.97 15.52
CA HIS A 179 23.13 4.70 16.78
C HIS A 179 24.23 4.09 17.68
N GLN A 180 24.92 3.05 17.22
CA GLN A 180 26.07 2.47 17.92
C GLN A 180 27.42 3.10 17.51
N ASN A 181 27.43 3.92 16.44
CA ASN A 181 28.59 4.69 15.98
C ASN A 181 28.47 6.16 16.40
#